data_AF-X1GPC3-F1
#
_entry.id   AF-X1GPC3-F1
#
_cell.length_a   1.000
_cell.length_b   1.000
_cell.length_c   1.000
_cell.angle_alpha   90.00
_cell.angle_beta   90.00
_cell.angle_gamma   90.00
#
_symmetry.space_group_name_H-M   'P 1'
#
loop_
_entity.id
_entity.type
_entity.pdbx_description
1 polymer ?
#
loop_
_entity_poly.entity_id
_entity_poly.type
_entity_poly.pdbx_seq_one_letter_code
_entity_poly.pdbx_strand_id
1 'polypeptide(L)'
;MVKIINIFGDVYSGQAGKAGVFAKWKGRQYRRKYVIPANPKTTMQMAVRGYFTNAISAWHTYHSIQRLVYSYLATGLVMSGFNLLVSRWQKAATKALTLPLDPQEGIKQIASASSQKDDEVVPSTANPATLVAKPVSIGSLVAGTTWASAVQDVLVDIEMGDIRIPLQIVNVD
;
A
#
# COMPACT_ATOMS: atom_id res chain seq x y z
N MET A 1 11.01 -4.10 32.11
CA MET A 1 11.58 -3.04 32.96
C MET A 1 10.48 -2.03 33.26
N VAL A 2 10.22 -1.71 34.53
CA VAL A 2 9.25 -0.67 34.91
C VAL A 2 9.87 0.69 34.65
N LYS A 3 9.16 1.58 33.98
CA LYS A 3 9.59 2.97 33.83
C LYS A 3 9.04 3.76 35.00
N ILE A 4 9.93 4.48 35.68
CA ILE A 4 9.63 5.35 36.81
C ILE A 4 9.95 6.78 36.34
N ILE A 5 8.98 7.67 36.43
CA ILE A 5 9.17 9.11 36.17
C ILE A 5 8.97 9.82 37.51
N ASN A 6 9.84 10.78 37.84
CA ASN A 6 9.90 11.30 39.21
C ASN A 6 10.43 12.75 39.34
N ILE A 7 9.77 13.62 40.14
CA ILE A 7 10.36 14.41 41.27
C ILE A 7 9.29 14.92 42.26
N PHE A 8 9.24 14.43 43.50
CA PHE A 8 9.15 12.99 43.70
C PHE A 8 8.32 12.33 42.56
N GLY A 9 7.04 12.70 42.40
CA GLY A 9 6.25 12.46 41.18
C GLY A 9 6.16 11.04 40.60
N ASP A 10 6.39 9.97 41.40
CA ASP A 10 6.56 8.60 40.91
C ASP A 10 5.39 8.08 40.05
N VAL A 11 5.58 8.13 38.73
CA VAL A 11 4.70 7.50 37.75
C VAL A 11 5.32 6.19 37.28
N TYR A 12 4.68 5.09 37.68
CA TYR A 12 5.07 3.74 37.29
C TYR A 12 4.32 3.31 36.03
N SER A 13 5.06 2.83 35.03
CA SER A 13 4.47 2.18 33.86
C SER A 13 5.19 0.89 33.50
N GLY A 14 4.40 -0.14 33.19
CA GLY A 14 4.89 -1.44 32.78
C GLY A 14 4.83 -2.50 33.88
N GLN A 15 5.46 -3.63 33.60
CA GLN A 15 5.41 -4.84 34.42
C GLN A 15 6.51 -4.82 35.49
N ALA A 16 6.10 -4.96 36.75
CA ALA A 16 7.00 -5.11 37.89
C ALA A 16 7.02 -6.57 38.36
N GLY A 17 8.21 -7.18 38.33
CA GLY A 17 8.49 -8.47 38.98
C GLY A 17 7.55 -9.63 38.62
N LYS A 18 6.86 -9.59 37.47
CA LYS A 18 5.76 -10.53 37.13
C LYS A 18 4.63 -10.62 38.18
N ALA A 19 4.56 -9.67 39.10
CA ALA A 19 3.52 -9.61 40.13
C ALA A 19 2.39 -8.67 39.71
N GLY A 20 2.74 -7.52 39.11
CA GLY A 20 1.78 -6.48 38.74
C GLY A 20 2.17 -5.73 37.48
N VAL A 21 1.17 -5.14 36.83
CA VAL A 21 1.33 -4.18 35.74
C VAL A 21 0.78 -2.85 36.20
N PHE A 22 1.63 -1.83 36.16
CA PHE A 22 1.30 -0.45 36.49
C PHE A 22 1.04 0.34 35.21
N ALA A 23 0.03 1.19 35.23
CA ALA A 23 -0.25 2.10 34.15
C ALA A 23 -1.04 3.32 34.65
N LYS A 24 -1.17 4.32 33.79
CA LYS A 24 -1.90 5.55 34.07
C LYS A 24 -2.96 5.75 32.98
N TRP A 25 -4.19 6.01 33.38
CA TRP A 25 -5.29 6.36 32.47
C TRP A 25 -5.99 7.61 32.96
N LYS A 26 -6.10 8.63 32.09
CA LYS A 26 -6.74 9.93 32.41
C LYS A 26 -6.29 10.51 33.76
N GLY A 27 -4.98 10.53 34.01
CA GLY A 27 -4.44 11.07 35.26
C GLY A 27 -4.42 10.09 36.44
N ARG A 28 -5.22 9.02 36.43
CA ARG A 28 -5.33 8.05 37.53
C ARG A 28 -4.38 6.87 37.32
N GLN A 29 -3.59 6.57 38.33
CA GLN A 29 -2.77 5.36 38.36
C GLN A 29 -3.67 4.14 38.61
N TYR A 30 -3.45 3.08 37.84
CA TYR A 30 -4.10 1.80 38.07
C TYR A 30 -3.04 0.70 38.06
N ARG A 31 -3.27 -0.29 38.91
CA ARG A 31 -2.47 -1.51 38.98
C ARG A 31 -3.38 -2.69 38.72
N ARG A 32 -2.87 -3.66 37.96
CA ARG A 32 -3.53 -4.96 37.79
C ARG A 32 -2.55 -6.07 38.12
N LYS A 33 -3.08 -7.20 38.60
CA LYS A 33 -2.29 -8.43 38.73
C LYS A 33 -1.72 -8.77 37.35
N TYR A 34 -0.44 -9.12 37.30
CA TYR A 34 0.13 -9.65 36.07
C TYR A 34 -0.47 -11.03 35.84
N VAL A 35 -1.25 -11.16 34.77
CA VAL A 35 -1.92 -12.42 34.40
C VAL A 35 -1.23 -12.94 33.16
N ILE A 36 -0.57 -14.09 33.30
CA ILE A 36 -0.23 -14.94 32.16
C ILE A 36 -1.46 -15.82 31.90
N PRO A 37 -1.99 -15.88 30.67
CA PRO A 37 -3.04 -16.82 30.33
C PRO A 37 -2.61 -18.25 30.68
N ALA A 38 -3.54 -19.08 31.17
CA ALA A 38 -3.23 -20.45 31.60
C ALA A 38 -2.50 -21.27 30.53
N ASN A 39 -2.84 -21.07 29.26
CA ASN A 39 -2.05 -21.52 28.11
C ASN A 39 -1.75 -20.34 27.19
N PRO A 40 -0.51 -19.79 27.23
CA PRO A 40 -0.11 -18.65 26.39
C PRO A 40 0.33 -19.07 24.97
N LYS A 41 0.36 -20.37 24.68
CA LYS A 41 0.79 -20.96 23.41
C LYS A 41 -0.26 -21.94 22.87
N THR A 42 -1.53 -21.56 22.92
CA THR A 42 -2.55 -22.36 22.23
C THR A 42 -2.30 -22.35 20.73
N THR A 43 -2.70 -23.42 20.03
CA THR A 43 -2.51 -23.53 18.57
C THR A 43 -3.08 -22.32 17.82
N MET A 44 -4.28 -21.87 18.19
CA MET A 44 -4.91 -20.67 17.61
C MET A 44 -4.13 -19.39 17.90
N GLN A 45 -3.61 -19.22 19.12
CA GLN A 45 -2.77 -18.05 19.43
C GLN A 45 -1.47 -18.05 18.63
N MET A 46 -0.85 -19.22 18.45
CA MET A 46 0.35 -19.35 17.61
C MET A 46 0.03 -19.06 16.15
N ALA A 47 -1.11 -19.53 15.63
CA ALA A 47 -1.54 -19.27 14.26
C ALA A 47 -1.72 -17.76 14.00
N VAL A 48 -2.46 -17.06 14.87
CA VAL A 48 -2.66 -15.61 14.73
C VAL A 48 -1.34 -14.83 14.81
N ARG A 49 -0.44 -15.23 15.71
CA ARG A 49 0.92 -14.65 15.78
C ARG A 49 1.70 -14.92 14.49
N GLY A 50 1.59 -16.13 13.93
CA GLY A 50 2.20 -16.50 12.66
C GLY A 50 1.72 -15.64 11.51
N TYR A 51 0.42 -15.34 11.42
CA TYR A 51 -0.11 -14.43 10.38
C TYR A 51 0.49 -13.03 10.46
N PHE A 52 0.66 -12.50 11.68
CA PHE A 52 1.31 -11.20 11.88
C PHE A 52 2.79 -11.23 11.48
N THR A 53 3.51 -12.28 11.87
CA THR A 53 4.91 -12.49 11.45
C THR A 53 5.04 -12.57 9.93
N ASN A 54 4.14 -13.29 9.25
CA ASN A 54 4.14 -13.42 7.80
C ASN A 54 3.87 -12.09 7.10
N ALA A 55 2.91 -11.30 7.60
CA ALA A 55 2.61 -9.97 7.06
C ALA A 55 3.82 -9.01 7.16
N ILE A 56 4.54 -9.06 8.28
CA ILE A 56 5.76 -8.27 8.46
C ILE A 56 6.83 -8.74 7.49
N SER A 57 7.01 -10.06 7.33
CA SER A 57 7.96 -10.62 6.37
C SER A 57 7.68 -10.12 4.95
N ALA A 58 6.43 -10.15 4.51
CA ALA A 58 6.01 -9.65 3.20
C ALA A 58 6.27 -8.14 3.02
N TRP A 59 6.01 -7.33 4.05
CA TRP A 59 6.33 -5.90 3.98
C TRP A 59 7.83 -5.65 3.77
N HIS A 60 8.67 -6.45 4.43
CA HIS A 60 10.11 -6.32 4.33
C HIS A 60 10.67 -6.80 2.97
N THR A 61 9.98 -7.71 2.28
CA THR A 61 10.35 -8.10 0.90
C THR A 61 10.00 -7.02 -0.12
N TYR A 62 9.01 -6.17 0.16
CA TYR A 62 8.66 -5.06 -0.73
C TYR A 62 9.74 -3.99 -0.77
N HIS A 63 10.02 -3.46 -1.97
CA HIS A 63 10.87 -2.30 -2.14
C HIS A 63 10.07 -0.98 -2.03
N SER A 64 10.74 0.16 -2.17
CA SER A 64 10.17 1.49 -1.88
C SER A 64 8.91 1.81 -2.67
N ILE A 65 8.87 1.49 -3.97
CA ILE A 65 7.73 1.77 -4.86
C ILE A 65 6.51 0.92 -4.49
N GLN A 66 6.68 -0.40 -4.31
CA GLN A 66 5.61 -1.27 -3.79
C GLN A 66 5.05 -0.81 -2.44
N ARG A 67 5.91 -0.31 -1.54
CA ARG A 67 5.47 0.27 -0.26
C ARG A 67 4.69 1.57 -0.45
N LEU A 68 5.05 2.38 -1.46
CA LEU A 68 4.36 3.61 -1.81
C LEU A 68 2.90 3.34 -2.23
N VAL A 69 2.64 2.24 -2.95
CA VAL A 69 1.27 1.82 -3.32
C VAL A 69 0.39 1.66 -2.08
N TYR A 70 0.91 1.06 -1.01
CA TYR A 70 0.14 0.94 0.24
C TYR A 70 -0.03 2.25 0.98
N SER A 71 0.95 3.16 0.89
CA SER A 71 0.80 4.53 1.42
C SER A 71 -0.29 5.29 0.66
N TYR A 72 -0.35 5.14 -0.67
CA TYR A 72 -1.42 5.68 -1.50
C TYR A 72 -2.78 5.08 -1.15
N LEU A 73 -2.89 3.76 -1.01
CA LEU A 73 -4.13 3.10 -0.60
C LEU A 73 -4.57 3.45 0.83
N ALA A 74 -3.64 3.91 1.67
CA ALA A 74 -3.92 4.39 3.02
C ALA A 74 -4.32 5.87 3.06
N THR A 75 -4.28 6.59 1.93
CA THR A 75 -4.74 7.98 1.86
C THR A 75 -6.22 8.07 2.29
N GLY A 76 -6.54 9.08 3.10
CA GLY A 76 -7.86 9.23 3.72
C GLY A 76 -8.14 8.29 4.90
N LEU A 77 -7.27 7.30 5.17
CA LEU A 77 -7.35 6.48 6.38
C LEU A 77 -6.43 7.04 7.46
N VAL A 78 -6.84 6.94 8.73
CA VAL A 78 -6.00 7.30 9.89
C VAL A 78 -5.02 6.17 10.22
N MET A 79 -4.25 5.70 9.22
CA MET A 79 -3.24 4.66 9.38
C MET A 79 -2.15 4.73 8.30
N SER A 80 -0.98 4.16 8.59
CA SER A 80 0.10 4.03 7.59
C SER A 80 -0.15 2.89 6.61
N GLY A 81 0.53 2.91 5.45
CA GLY A 81 0.49 1.80 4.48
C GLY A 81 0.92 0.45 5.07
N PHE A 82 1.92 0.46 5.95
CA PHE A 82 2.32 -0.73 6.71
C PHE A 82 1.16 -1.29 7.55
N ASN A 83 0.51 -0.44 8.33
CA ASN A 83 -0.63 -0.85 9.17
C ASN A 83 -1.80 -1.33 8.31
N LEU A 84 -2.00 -0.74 7.12
CA LEU A 84 -3.01 -1.18 6.17
C LEU A 84 -2.75 -2.61 5.65
N LEU A 85 -1.52 -2.91 5.18
CA LEU A 85 -1.15 -4.26 4.75
C LEU A 85 -1.38 -5.26 5.87
N VAL A 86 -0.84 -4.99 7.06
CA VAL A 86 -0.92 -5.90 8.21
C VAL A 86 -2.37 -6.14 8.62
N SER A 87 -3.21 -5.09 8.63
CA SER A 87 -4.63 -5.23 8.93
C SER A 87 -5.37 -6.10 7.91
N ARG A 88 -5.12 -5.86 6.60
CA ARG A 88 -5.72 -6.65 5.52
C ARG A 88 -5.28 -8.11 5.58
N TRP A 89 -4.00 -8.35 5.83
CA TRP A 89 -3.43 -9.70 5.97
C TRP A 89 -4.06 -10.47 7.12
N GLN A 90 -4.14 -9.86 8.32
CA GLN A 90 -4.75 -10.50 9.48
C GLN A 90 -6.23 -10.85 9.23
N LYS A 91 -6.99 -9.92 8.65
CA LYS A 91 -8.41 -10.13 8.33
C LYS A 91 -8.60 -11.25 7.30
N ALA A 92 -7.77 -11.28 6.26
CA ALA A 92 -7.81 -12.31 5.23
C ALA A 92 -7.42 -13.69 5.77
N ALA A 93 -6.27 -13.79 6.44
CA ALA A 93 -5.76 -15.05 6.96
C ALA A 93 -6.69 -15.67 8.02
N THR A 94 -7.26 -14.86 8.91
CA THR A 94 -8.21 -15.34 9.93
C THR A 94 -9.50 -15.87 9.31
N LYS A 95 -9.91 -15.32 8.16
CA LYS A 95 -11.11 -15.76 7.42
C LYS A 95 -10.80 -16.78 6.32
N ALA A 96 -9.55 -17.25 6.22
CA ALA A 96 -9.07 -18.13 5.14
C ALA A 96 -9.39 -17.59 3.73
N LEU A 97 -9.35 -16.26 3.56
CA LEU A 97 -9.51 -15.60 2.27
C LEU A 97 -8.16 -15.45 1.57
N THR A 98 -8.21 -15.09 0.28
CA THR A 98 -7.02 -14.74 -0.50
C THR A 98 -6.22 -13.64 0.20
N LEU A 99 -4.93 -13.89 0.38
CA LEU A 99 -4.01 -12.92 0.97
C LEU A 99 -3.83 -11.71 0.04
N PRO A 100 -3.42 -10.55 0.59
CA PRO A 100 -3.08 -9.40 -0.24
C PRO A 100 -2.01 -9.79 -1.27
N LEU A 101 -2.28 -9.53 -2.55
CA LEU A 101 -1.32 -9.73 -3.62
C LEU A 101 -0.20 -8.69 -3.52
N ASP A 102 0.98 -9.10 -3.96
CA ASP A 102 2.13 -8.21 -4.09
C ASP A 102 1.79 -7.07 -5.08
N PRO A 103 2.13 -5.81 -4.76
CA PRO A 103 1.94 -4.71 -5.70
C PRO A 103 2.70 -4.99 -6.99
N GLN A 104 1.95 -5.02 -8.09
CA GLN A 104 2.51 -5.17 -9.43
C GLN A 104 3.01 -3.83 -9.90
N GLU A 105 4.16 -3.85 -10.58
CA GLU A 105 4.78 -2.67 -11.14
C GLU A 105 4.82 -2.79 -12.65
N GLY A 106 4.62 -1.67 -13.33
CA GLY A 106 4.64 -1.62 -14.77
C GLY A 106 4.73 -0.18 -15.25
N ILE A 107 5.21 0.00 -16.47
CA ILE A 107 5.16 1.29 -17.14
C ILE A 107 3.75 1.42 -17.70
N LYS A 108 3.01 2.44 -17.26
CA LYS A 108 1.73 2.81 -17.87
C LYS A 108 2.02 3.39 -19.25
N GLN A 109 1.87 2.59 -20.30
CA GLN A 109 1.97 3.07 -21.67
C GLN A 109 0.71 3.88 -22.01
N ILE A 110 0.78 5.21 -21.93
CA ILE A 110 -0.28 6.11 -22.39
C ILE A 110 -0.03 6.43 -23.87
N ALA A 111 -0.35 5.45 -24.72
CA ALA A 111 -0.58 5.51 -26.17
C ALA A 111 -0.28 4.13 -26.75
N SER A 112 -1.30 3.28 -26.87
CA SER A 112 -1.31 2.22 -27.86
C SER A 112 -2.45 2.54 -28.81
N ALA A 113 -2.11 2.92 -30.04
CA ALA A 113 -3.09 3.18 -31.08
C ALA A 113 -3.90 1.90 -31.30
N SER A 114 -5.14 1.91 -30.82
CA SER A 114 -6.14 0.90 -31.11
C SER A 114 -6.71 1.20 -32.49
N SER A 115 -6.22 0.52 -33.52
CA SER A 115 -7.12 0.11 -34.60
C SER A 115 -7.17 -1.41 -34.56
N GLN A 116 -8.31 -1.94 -34.14
CA GLN A 116 -8.64 -3.33 -34.34
C GLN A 116 -8.80 -3.53 -35.85
N LYS A 117 -7.90 -4.29 -36.47
CA LYS A 117 -8.05 -4.75 -37.85
C LYS A 117 -8.72 -6.12 -37.80
N ASP A 118 -10.02 -6.16 -38.05
CA ASP A 118 -10.81 -7.39 -38.01
C ASP A 118 -10.69 -8.28 -39.26
N ASP A 119 -9.72 -8.03 -40.14
CA ASP A 119 -9.60 -8.77 -41.42
C ASP A 119 -8.29 -9.55 -41.62
N GLU A 120 -7.47 -9.76 -40.60
CA GLU A 120 -6.24 -10.56 -40.77
C GLU A 120 -6.27 -11.87 -39.98
N VAL A 121 -6.58 -12.96 -40.70
CA VAL A 121 -6.38 -14.33 -40.22
C VAL A 121 -4.87 -14.61 -40.21
N VAL A 122 -4.24 -14.54 -39.04
CA VAL A 122 -2.80 -14.85 -38.90
C VAL A 122 -2.64 -16.27 -38.30
N PRO A 123 -2.24 -17.28 -39.10
CA PRO A 123 -1.97 -18.62 -38.58
C PRO A 123 -0.75 -18.62 -37.65
N SER A 124 -0.78 -19.51 -36.65
CA SER A 124 0.07 -19.52 -35.44
C SER A 124 1.58 -19.77 -35.63
N THR A 125 2.15 -19.51 -36.81
CA THR A 125 3.56 -19.82 -37.11
C THR A 125 4.36 -18.63 -37.68
N ALA A 126 3.76 -17.44 -37.84
CA ALA A 126 4.47 -16.28 -38.36
C ALA A 126 4.90 -15.32 -37.23
N ASN A 127 6.22 -15.31 -36.95
CA ASN A 127 7.03 -14.24 -36.33
C ASN A 127 7.67 -14.57 -34.97
N PRO A 128 8.89 -15.14 -34.94
CA PRO A 128 9.79 -14.97 -33.79
C PRO A 128 10.26 -13.50 -33.74
N ALA A 129 9.82 -12.76 -32.71
CA ALA A 129 10.16 -11.35 -32.53
C ALA A 129 11.64 -11.18 -32.13
N THR A 130 12.50 -10.89 -33.11
CA THR A 130 13.91 -10.58 -32.85
C THR A 130 14.05 -9.08 -32.56
N LEU A 131 14.47 -8.74 -31.34
CA LEU A 131 14.57 -7.36 -30.82
C LEU A 131 15.92 -6.75 -31.19
N VAL A 132 16.01 -6.02 -32.30
CA VAL A 132 17.32 -5.56 -32.84
C VAL A 132 17.69 -4.11 -32.49
N ALA A 133 16.79 -3.27 -31.96
CA ALA A 133 17.18 -1.93 -31.46
C ALA A 133 16.20 -1.36 -30.41
N LYS A 134 16.72 -0.54 -29.49
CA LYS A 134 15.98 0.18 -28.43
C LYS A 134 16.28 1.68 -28.47
N PRO A 135 15.31 2.57 -28.16
CA PRO A 135 13.90 2.27 -27.84
C PRO A 135 13.00 2.23 -29.09
N VAL A 136 12.08 1.27 -29.12
CA VAL A 136 11.01 1.16 -30.12
C VAL A 136 9.91 2.17 -29.76
N SER A 137 9.63 3.13 -30.64
CA SER A 137 8.57 4.12 -30.46
C SER A 137 7.24 3.62 -31.05
N ILE A 138 6.15 3.79 -30.31
CA ILE A 138 4.78 3.55 -30.78
C ILE A 138 4.03 4.90 -30.67
N GLY A 139 3.91 5.59 -31.81
CA GLY A 139 2.98 6.71 -32.03
C GLY A 139 3.42 8.10 -31.56
N SER A 140 3.39 9.07 -32.47
CA SER A 140 3.39 10.51 -32.18
C SER A 140 1.95 11.04 -32.10
N LEU A 141 1.73 12.07 -31.28
CA LEU A 141 0.54 12.92 -31.37
C LEU A 141 0.58 13.65 -32.72
N VAL A 142 -0.11 13.13 -33.74
CA VAL A 142 -0.39 13.92 -34.95
C VAL A 142 -1.68 14.69 -34.70
N ALA A 143 -1.53 15.96 -34.33
CA ALA A 143 -2.61 16.93 -34.41
C ALA A 143 -3.01 17.08 -35.89
N GLY A 144 -4.30 16.94 -36.20
CA GLY A 144 -4.82 17.21 -37.53
C GLY A 144 -4.56 18.67 -37.91
N THR A 145 -4.16 18.92 -39.15
CA THR A 145 -3.73 20.23 -39.67
C THR A 145 -4.84 21.29 -39.77
N THR A 146 -6.04 21.02 -39.27
CA THR A 146 -7.23 21.88 -39.49
C THR A 146 -7.91 22.38 -38.22
N TRP A 147 -7.50 21.95 -37.02
CA TRP A 147 -8.07 22.46 -35.77
C TRP A 147 -6.99 22.60 -34.69
N ALA A 148 -6.69 23.84 -34.31
CA ALA A 148 -5.83 24.11 -33.16
C ALA A 148 -6.62 23.81 -31.88
N SER A 149 -6.56 22.57 -31.38
CA SER A 149 -6.96 22.29 -30.02
C SER A 149 -6.04 23.09 -29.08
N ALA A 150 -6.63 23.76 -28.08
CA ALA A 150 -5.87 24.52 -27.11
C ALA A 150 -4.81 23.62 -26.45
N VAL A 151 -3.58 24.14 -26.35
CA VAL A 151 -2.51 23.50 -25.57
C VAL A 151 -3.03 23.40 -24.13
N GLN A 152 -3.28 22.18 -23.68
CA GLN A 152 -3.72 21.92 -22.31
C GLN A 152 -2.55 21.32 -21.55
N ASP A 153 -1.99 22.12 -20.64
CA ASP A 153 -0.92 21.67 -19.74
C ASP A 153 -1.52 20.67 -18.74
N VAL A 154 -1.14 19.41 -18.87
CA VAL A 154 -1.55 18.34 -17.96
C VAL A 154 -0.57 18.30 -16.79
N LEU A 155 -1.09 18.37 -15.57
CA LEU A 155 -0.29 18.19 -14.37
C LEU A 155 -0.29 16.71 -14.01
N VAL A 156 0.87 16.07 -14.15
CA VAL A 156 1.10 14.68 -13.73
C VAL A 156 1.62 14.71 -12.31
N ASP A 157 0.81 14.23 -11.37
CA ASP A 157 1.27 13.98 -10.02
C ASP A 157 2.06 12.67 -10.02
N ILE A 158 3.39 12.80 -10.07
CA ILE A 158 4.34 11.69 -10.17
C ILE A 158 4.35 10.81 -8.92
N GLU A 159 3.86 11.33 -7.78
CA GLU A 159 3.81 10.60 -6.51
C GLU A 159 2.46 9.91 -6.31
N MET A 160 1.37 10.55 -6.74
CA MET A 160 0.01 10.03 -6.58
C MET A 160 -0.49 9.24 -7.81
N GLY A 161 0.20 9.30 -8.95
CA GLY A 161 -0.21 8.66 -10.20
C GLY A 161 -1.47 9.29 -10.83
N ASP A 162 -1.93 10.39 -10.25
CA ASP A 162 -3.11 11.13 -10.69
C ASP A 162 -2.73 12.03 -11.87
N ILE A 163 -3.56 12.00 -12.91
CA ILE A 163 -3.44 12.88 -14.06
C ILE A 163 -4.54 13.93 -13.93
N ARG A 164 -4.15 15.16 -13.62
CA ARG A 164 -5.09 16.27 -13.48
C ARG A 164 -5.09 17.07 -14.77
N ILE A 165 -6.21 17.01 -15.46
CA ILE A 165 -6.47 17.87 -16.60
C ILE A 165 -7.16 19.11 -16.02
N PRO A 166 -6.53 20.31 -16.07
CA PRO A 166 -7.23 21.52 -15.69
C PRO A 166 -8.41 21.69 -16.64
N LEU A 167 -9.62 21.48 -16.12
CA LEU A 167 -10.83 21.91 -16.81
C LEU A 167 -10.70 23.42 -16.92
N GLN A 168 -10.57 23.88 -18.16
CA GLN A 168 -10.62 25.31 -18.50
C GLN A 168 -11.77 25.90 -17.69
N ILE A 169 -11.54 26.97 -16.93
CA ILE A 169 -12.60 27.64 -16.18
C ILE A 169 -13.60 28.15 -17.23
N VAL A 170 -14.63 27.36 -17.52
CA VAL A 170 -15.69 27.74 -18.42
C VAL A 170 -16.68 28.52 -17.56
N ASN A 171 -16.54 29.85 -17.63
CA ASN A 171 -17.42 30.89 -17.09
C ASN A 171 -17.33 31.09 -15.56
N VAL A 172 -16.49 32.06 -15.18
CA VAL A 172 -16.81 32.94 -14.04
C VAL A 172 -17.62 34.09 -14.65
N ASP A 173 -18.92 34.11 -14.37
CA ASP A 173 -19.67 35.37 -14.31
C ASP A 173 -19.36 36.05 -12.97
#